data_AF-A0A7C3MMI5-F1
#
_entry.id   AF-A0A7C3MMI5-F1
#
_cell.length_a   1.000
_cell.length_b   1.000
_cell.length_c   1.000
_cell.angle_alpha   90.00
_cell.angle_beta   90.00
_cell.angle_gamma   90.00
#
_symmetry.space_group_name_H-M   'P 1'
#
loop_
_entity.id
_entity.type
_entity.pdbx_description
1 polymer ?
#
loop_
_entity_poly.entity_id
_entity_poly.type
_entity_poly.pdbx_seq_one_letter_code
_entity_poly.pdbx_strand_id
1 'polypeptide(L)' 'MDKDEGLRCSFCGRDENEVAFLLAGGAQSVYICGDCVDICVDIIRREKLSGHVPHTSH' A
#
# COMPACT_ATOMS: atom_id res chain seq x y z
N MET A 1 22.74 -7.54 18.11
CA MET A 1 21.28 -7.41 18.07
C MET A 1 20.94 -6.65 16.81
N ASP A 2 20.41 -7.35 15.82
CA ASP A 2 20.04 -6.85 14.50
C ASP A 2 18.87 -5.88 14.63
N LYS A 3 19.19 -4.60 14.79
CA LYS A 3 18.26 -3.49 14.90
C LYS A 3 17.93 -2.98 13.50
N ASP A 4 17.40 -3.86 12.67
CA ASP A 4 16.83 -3.53 11.37
C ASP A 4 15.31 -3.77 11.44
N GLU A 5 14.67 -3.02 12.32
CA GLU A 5 13.23 -2.81 12.25
C GLU A 5 12.98 -1.73 11.19
N GLY A 6 13.45 -2.01 9.96
CA GLY A 6 13.37 -1.12 8.81
C GLY A 6 11.92 -0.81 8.44
N LEU A 7 11.72 0.33 7.80
CA LEU A 7 10.39 0.76 7.37
C LEU A 7 9.88 -0.23 6.30
N ARG A 8 8.74 -0.89 6.58
CA ARG A 8 8.17 -1.92 5.71
C ARG A 8 6.80 -1.54 5.21
N CYS A 9 6.53 -1.83 3.94
CA CYS A 9 5.21 -1.65 3.35
C CYS A 9 4.19 -2.53 4.07
N SER A 10 3.12 -1.92 4.58
CA SER A 10 2.04 -2.61 5.30
C SER A 10 1.20 -3.53 4.41
N PHE A 11 1.36 -3.46 3.09
CA PHE A 11 0.60 -4.24 2.11
C PHE A 11 1.37 -5.45 1.59
N CYS A 12 2.65 -5.28 1.22
CA CYS A 12 3.46 -6.35 0.64
C CYS A 12 4.57 -6.86 1.57
N GLY A 13 4.85 -6.17 2.69
CA GLY A 13 5.87 -6.55 3.68
C GLY A 13 7.31 -6.20 3.32
N ARG A 14 7.55 -5.67 2.10
CA ARG A 14 8.88 -5.30 1.60
C ARG A 14 9.46 -4.09 2.33
N ASP A 15 10.77 -4.09 2.54
CA ASP A 15 11.48 -2.99 3.16
C ASP A 15 11.87 -1.87 2.17
N GLU A 16 12.37 -0.75 2.69
CA GLU A 16 12.75 0.42 1.90
C GLU A 16 13.84 0.18 0.84
N ASN A 17 14.69 -0.84 1.00
CA ASN A 17 15.70 -1.20 0.00
C ASN A 17 15.12 -2.01 -1.17
N GLU A 18 13.98 -2.69 -0.96
CA GLU A 18 13.32 -3.52 -1.96
C GLU A 18 12.34 -2.74 -2.85
N VAL A 19 12.08 -1.46 -2.55
CA VAL A 19 11.07 -0.64 -3.23
C VAL A 19 11.63 0.70 -3.66
N ALA A 20 11.17 1.23 -4.78
CA ALA A 20 11.66 2.50 -5.32
C ALA A 20 11.36 3.70 -4.41
N PHE A 21 10.23 3.67 -3.70
CA PHE A 21 9.87 4.65 -2.67
C PHE A 21 8.86 4.06 -1.69
N LEU A 22 8.90 4.53 -0.46
CA LEU A 22 7.98 4.17 0.62
C LEU A 22 7.36 5.45 1.21
N LEU A 23 6.03 5.50 1.30
CA LEU A 23 5.27 6.65 1.78
C LEU A 23 4.68 6.35 3.16
N ALA A 24 4.86 7.26 4.12
CA ALA A 24 4.25 7.18 5.45
C ALA A 24 2.85 7.82 5.44
N GLY A 25 1.83 7.08 5.84
CA GLY A 25 0.46 7.58 5.99
C GLY A 25 0.32 8.35 7.30
N GLY A 26 0.42 9.68 7.25
CA GLY A 26 0.63 10.58 8.41
C GLY A 26 -0.30 10.53 9.63
N ALA A 27 -1.28 9.63 9.71
CA ALA A 27 -2.10 9.43 10.90
C ALA A 27 -1.70 8.18 11.72
N GLN A 28 -0.93 7.25 11.17
CA GLN A 28 -0.57 5.97 11.80
C GLN A 28 0.78 5.47 11.25
N SER A 29 1.45 4.53 11.93
CA SER A 29 2.68 3.84 11.43
C SER A 29 2.37 2.89 10.26
N VAL A 30 1.64 3.38 9.26
CA VAL A 30 1.25 2.67 8.05
C VAL A 30 2.13 3.19 6.92
N TYR A 31 2.70 2.25 6.16
CA TYR A 31 3.58 2.56 5.04
C TYR A 31 3.06 1.88 3.78
N ILE A 32 3.14 2.58 2.65
CA ILE A 32 2.78 2.03 1.34
C ILE A 32 3.90 2.30 0.34
N CYS A 33 4.30 1.27 -0.41
CA CYS A 33 5.29 1.40 -1.47
C CYS A 33 4.65 1.69 -2.84
N GLY A 34 5.44 2.19 -3.78
CA GLY A 34 4.99 2.52 -5.14
C GLY A 34 4.27 1.38 -5.86
N ASP A 35 4.81 0.16 -5.82
CA ASP A 35 4.17 -1.00 -6.47
C ASP A 35 2.76 -1.27 -5.91
N CYS A 36 2.59 -1.15 -4.60
CA CYS A 36 1.29 -1.33 -3.97
C CYS A 36 0.33 -0.21 -4.36
N VAL A 37 0.81 1.03 -4.48
CA VAL A 37 0.00 2.14 -4.99
C VAL A 37 -0.49 1.85 -6.41
N ASP A 38 0.37 1.40 -7.31
CA ASP A 38 -0.01 1.09 -8.70
C ASP A 38 -1.06 -0.03 -8.78
N ILE A 39 -0.89 -1.09 -7.99
CA ILE A 39 -1.86 -2.18 -7.88
C ILE A 39 -3.20 -1.65 -7.35
N CYS A 40 -3.19 -0.88 -6.26
CA CYS A 40 -4.40 -0.29 -5.70
C CYS A 40 -5.10 0.63 -6.72
N VAL A 41 -4.34 1.45 -7.45
CA VAL A 41 -4.88 2.36 -8.48
C VAL A 41 -5.50 1.57 -9.63
N ASP A 42 -4.87 0.48 -10.08
CA ASP A 42 -5.42 -0.39 -11.12
C ASP A 42 -6.74 -1.04 -10.69
N ILE A 43 -6.79 -1.58 -9.46
CA ILE A 43 -8.02 -2.14 -8.89
C ILE A 43 -9.12 -1.07 -8.85
N ILE A 44 -8.84 0.11 -8.29
CA ILE A 44 -9.83 1.20 -8.20
C ILE A 44 -10.31 1.64 -9.59
N ARG A 45 -9.43 1.69 -10.59
CA ARG A 45 -9.80 2.03 -11.98
C ARG A 45 -10.71 0.97 -12.58
N ARG A 46 -10.39 -0.31 -12.41
CA ARG A 46 -11.21 -1.42 -12.89
C ARG A 46 -12.60 -1.42 -12.25
N GLU A 47 -12.69 -1.21 -10.94
CA GLU A 47 -13.96 -1.12 -10.21
C GLU A 47 -14.82 0.06 -10.70
N LYS A 48 -14.20 1.23 -10.98
CA LYS A 48 -14.90 2.40 -11.55
C LYS A 48 -15.47 2.13 -12.95
N LEU A 49 -14.81 1.28 -13.74
CA LEU A 49 -15.23 0.90 -15.08
C LEU A 49 -16.28 -0.23 -15.08
N SER A 50 -16.22 -1.13 -14.10
CA SER A 50 -17.09 -2.31 -14.00
C SER A 50 -18.44 -2.04 -13.32
N GLY A 51 -18.66 -0.84 -12.76
CA GLY A 51 -19.91 -0.49 -12.08
C GLY A 51 -20.14 -1.27 -10.78
N HIS A 52 -19.10 -1.95 -10.27
CA HIS A 52 -19.16 -2.65 -8.99
C HIS A 52 -19.00 -1.62 -7.87
N VAL A 53 -20.13 -1.27 -7.25
CA VAL A 53 -20.12 -0.39 -6.07
C VAL A 53 -19.53 -1.19 -4.92
N PRO A 54 -18.48 -0.70 -4.23
CA PRO A 54 -17.98 -1.37 -3.05
C PRO A 54 -19.12 -1.45 -2.05
N HIS A 55 -19.53 -2.67 -1.69
CA HIS A 55 -20.46 -2.90 -0.60
C HIS A 55 -19.70 -2.54 0.68
N THR A 56 -19.75 -1.26 1.06
CA THR A 56 -19.32 -0.81 2.38
C THR A 56 -20.33 -1.41 3.35
N SER A 57 -20.08 -2.65 3.78
CA SER A 57 -20.77 -3.20 4.92
C SER A 57 -20.32 -2.38 6.12
N HIS A 58 -21.21 -1.50 6.56
CA HIS A 58 -21.10 -0.84 7.86
C HIS A 58 -21.03 -1.88 8.97
#